data_AF-A0A4R2RLR6-F1
#
_entry.id   AF-A0A4R2RLR6-F1
#
_cell.length_a   1.000
_cell.length_b   1.000
_cell.length_c   1.000
_cell.angle_alpha   90.00
_cell.angle_beta   90.00
_cell.angle_gamma   90.00
#
_symmetry.space_group_name_H-M   'P 1'
#
loop_
_entity.id
_entity.type
_entity.pdbx_description
1 polymer ?
#
loop_
_entity_poly.entity_id
_entity_poly.type
_entity_poly.pdbx_seq_one_letter_code
_entity_poly.pdbx_strand_id
1 'polypeptide(L)'
;MPLSFHQTKEPTDLTTVHELVRLVKQEPDVFRTVARIFDRYKTDKEAYKEGFDEEIELMIGQPGFRIRLKTRKRLLKILKAIYRQPTFQQIRSAFLEAIIEQYGPIHPTISYKEIYREPLIYDDGEMIGGYECRMDVVFHEQDDVPMEMVECKANIESFLSATSVWNQMKQNRLKKMHYMINLHKYLRECYVEPVLGFAFYNENCQLLKENVHENWGFPFIRFYSRRILYQHICEKE
;
A
#
# COMPACT_ATOMS: atom_id res chain seq x y z
N MET A 1 -29.68 -6.83 3.19
CA MET A 1 -29.05 -7.96 3.92
C MET A 1 -27.62 -7.54 4.24
N PRO A 2 -26.90 -8.20 5.16
CA PRO A 2 -25.54 -7.77 5.44
C PRO A 2 -24.60 -8.09 4.28
N LEU A 3 -23.56 -7.27 4.10
CA LEU A 3 -22.49 -7.56 3.15
C LEU A 3 -21.73 -8.82 3.59
N SER A 4 -21.25 -9.59 2.62
CA SER A 4 -20.40 -10.76 2.88
C SER A 4 -19.04 -10.62 2.21
N PHE A 5 -18.00 -10.99 2.95
CA PHE A 5 -16.59 -10.82 2.58
C PHE A 5 -15.92 -12.18 2.51
N HIS A 6 -15.51 -12.60 1.33
CA HIS A 6 -14.81 -13.87 1.11
C HIS A 6 -13.32 -13.60 0.94
N GLN A 7 -12.56 -13.81 2.02
CA GLN A 7 -11.11 -13.64 2.01
C GLN A 7 -10.45 -14.67 1.09
N THR A 8 -9.53 -14.22 0.24
CA THR A 8 -8.84 -15.09 -0.72
C THR A 8 -7.33 -15.18 -0.50
N LYS A 9 -6.82 -14.40 0.45
CA LYS A 9 -5.39 -14.32 0.77
C LYS A 9 -5.15 -14.46 2.26
N GLU A 10 -4.18 -15.29 2.58
CA GLU A 10 -3.66 -15.43 3.94
C GLU A 10 -2.64 -14.33 4.26
N PRO A 11 -2.41 -14.02 5.55
CA PRO A 11 -1.30 -13.15 5.95
C PRO A 11 0.03 -13.62 5.36
N THR A 12 0.92 -12.67 5.06
CA THR A 12 2.27 -13.03 4.60
C THR A 12 3.00 -13.85 5.67
N ASP A 13 3.68 -14.92 5.27
CA ASP A 13 4.49 -15.77 6.14
C ASP A 13 6.00 -15.43 6.06
N LEU A 14 6.35 -14.43 5.24
CA LEU A 14 7.73 -14.04 4.97
C LEU A 14 8.38 -13.50 6.23
N THR A 15 9.29 -14.29 6.80
CA THR A 15 10.01 -13.95 8.05
C THR A 15 10.68 -12.57 7.97
N THR A 16 11.24 -12.23 6.81
CA THR A 16 11.86 -10.93 6.55
C THR A 16 10.88 -9.76 6.66
N VAL A 17 9.63 -9.95 6.19
CA VAL A 17 8.58 -8.92 6.29
C VAL A 17 8.20 -8.72 7.74
N HIS A 18 7.96 -9.80 8.50
CA HIS A 18 7.69 -9.74 9.94
C HIS A 18 8.82 -9.05 10.71
N GLU A 19 10.07 -9.32 10.35
CA GLU A 19 11.22 -8.69 10.96
C GLU A 19 11.25 -7.18 10.70
N LEU A 20 10.99 -6.74 9.46
CA LEU A 20 10.89 -5.31 9.13
C LEU A 20 9.75 -4.62 9.88
N VAL A 21 8.54 -5.20 9.88
CA VAL A 21 7.38 -4.64 10.61
C VAL A 21 7.68 -4.51 12.10
N ARG A 22 8.32 -5.53 12.70
CA ARG A 22 8.76 -5.46 14.10
C ARG A 22 9.74 -4.32 14.35
N LEU A 23 10.67 -4.05 13.43
CA LEU A 23 11.60 -2.93 13.56
C LEU A 23 10.88 -1.58 13.43
N VAL A 24 9.87 -1.46 12.56
CA VAL A 24 9.02 -0.27 12.47
C VAL A 24 8.28 -0.02 13.78
N LYS A 25 7.67 -1.05 14.36
CA LYS A 25 7.01 -0.95 15.67
C LYS A 25 7.93 -0.51 16.80
N GLN A 26 9.21 -0.85 16.72
CA GLN A 26 10.19 -0.42 17.71
C GLN A 26 10.66 1.02 17.47
N GLU A 27 10.81 1.41 16.21
CA GLU A 27 11.38 2.68 15.77
C GLU A 27 10.73 3.10 14.43
N PRO A 28 9.67 3.94 14.43
CA PRO A 28 8.91 4.32 13.22
C PRO A 28 9.75 4.85 12.06
N ASP A 29 10.88 5.50 12.35
CA ASP A 29 11.85 5.97 11.36
C ASP A 29 12.37 4.85 10.44
N VAL A 30 12.34 3.59 10.89
CA VAL A 30 12.67 2.42 10.05
C VAL A 30 11.76 2.38 8.82
N PHE A 31 10.46 2.64 8.96
CA PHE A 31 9.55 2.64 7.80
C PHE A 31 9.98 3.71 6.80
N ARG A 32 10.23 4.94 7.28
CA ARG A 32 10.66 6.05 6.43
C ARG A 32 11.93 5.71 5.66
N THR A 33 12.91 5.08 6.31
CA THR A 33 14.16 4.64 5.66
C THR A 33 13.92 3.54 4.64
N VAL A 34 13.18 2.48 5.00
CA VAL A 34 12.89 1.35 4.11
C VAL A 34 12.09 1.80 2.90
N ALA A 35 11.01 2.58 3.10
CA ALA A 35 10.18 3.10 2.03
C ALA A 35 10.99 3.97 1.05
N ARG A 36 11.92 4.80 1.55
CA ARG A 36 12.81 5.60 0.71
C ARG A 36 13.76 4.75 -0.13
N ILE A 37 14.33 3.71 0.47
CA ILE A 37 15.22 2.77 -0.22
C ILE A 37 14.45 2.00 -1.29
N PHE A 38 13.26 1.48 -0.94
CA PHE A 38 12.39 0.76 -1.88
C PHE A 38 11.88 1.65 -3.01
N ASP A 39 11.62 2.94 -2.79
CA ASP A 39 11.26 3.86 -3.87
C ASP A 39 12.43 4.14 -4.82
N ARG A 40 13.64 4.32 -4.27
CA ARG A 40 14.85 4.61 -5.07
C ARG A 40 15.31 3.40 -5.88
N TYR A 41 15.46 2.24 -5.23
CA TYR A 41 15.97 1.01 -5.87
C TYR A 41 14.81 0.06 -6.09
N LYS A 42 14.19 0.16 -7.28
CA LYS A 42 12.95 -0.54 -7.61
C LYS A 42 13.15 -1.97 -8.13
N THR A 43 14.39 -2.44 -8.27
CA THR A 43 14.72 -3.79 -8.77
C THR A 43 15.84 -4.44 -7.96
N ASP A 44 15.88 -5.77 -7.92
CA ASP A 44 16.94 -6.58 -7.32
C ASP A 44 18.27 -6.43 -8.07
N LYS A 45 18.21 -6.13 -9.37
CA LYS A 45 19.40 -5.86 -10.20
C LYS A 45 20.28 -4.73 -9.66
N GLU A 46 19.71 -3.82 -8.88
CA GLU A 46 20.43 -2.73 -8.23
C GLU A 46 21.53 -3.26 -7.28
N ALA A 47 21.33 -4.42 -6.63
CA ALA A 47 22.34 -4.98 -5.72
C ALA A 47 23.64 -5.41 -6.38
N TYR A 48 23.68 -5.54 -7.71
CA TYR A 48 24.87 -5.91 -8.45
C TYR A 48 25.62 -4.71 -9.02
N LYS A 49 25.12 -3.48 -8.80
CA LYS A 49 25.83 -2.26 -9.19
C LYS A 49 26.93 -1.95 -8.19
N GLU A 50 28.05 -1.46 -8.70
CA GLU A 50 29.15 -0.96 -7.88
C GLU A 50 28.64 0.16 -6.94
N GLY A 51 29.09 0.14 -5.68
CA GLY A 51 28.70 1.13 -4.67
C GLY A 51 27.31 0.94 -4.05
N PHE A 52 26.47 0.00 -4.51
CA PHE A 52 25.12 -0.22 -3.94
C PHE A 52 25.15 -0.39 -2.42
N ASP A 53 26.05 -1.23 -1.93
CA ASP A 53 26.17 -1.56 -0.51
C ASP A 53 26.55 -0.33 0.34
N GLU A 54 27.37 0.57 -0.20
CA GLU A 54 27.79 1.83 0.42
C GLU A 54 26.66 2.87 0.39
N GLU A 55 25.91 2.95 -0.72
CA GLU A 55 24.77 3.86 -0.84
C GLU A 55 23.67 3.51 0.18
N ILE A 56 23.35 2.22 0.35
CA ILE A 56 22.37 1.77 1.36
C ILE A 56 22.86 2.12 2.77
N GLU A 57 24.15 1.91 3.06
CA GLU A 57 24.73 2.25 4.36
C GLU A 57 24.66 3.76 4.63
N LEU A 58 25.00 4.59 3.64
CA LEU A 58 24.86 6.04 3.72
C LEU A 58 23.41 6.47 3.94
N MET A 59 22.44 5.85 3.25
CA MET A 59 21.02 6.16 3.40
C MET A 59 20.49 5.84 4.80
N ILE A 60 20.89 4.70 5.38
CA ILE A 60 20.53 4.31 6.75
C ILE A 60 21.28 5.17 7.78
N GLY A 61 22.49 5.61 7.45
CA GLY A 61 23.36 6.41 8.31
C GLY A 61 22.96 7.88 8.44
N GLN A 62 22.07 8.40 7.58
CA GLN A 62 21.84 9.85 7.51
C GLN A 62 21.36 10.43 8.86
N PRO A 63 21.85 11.64 9.24
CA PRO A 63 21.52 12.27 10.52
C PRO A 63 20.02 12.50 10.76
N GLY A 64 19.22 12.58 9.70
CA GLY A 64 17.77 12.78 9.77
C GLY A 64 16.95 11.57 10.25
N PHE A 65 17.59 10.43 10.52
CA PHE A 65 16.93 9.21 11.01
C PHE A 65 17.34 8.90 12.45
N ARG A 66 16.40 8.98 13.38
CA ARG A 66 16.60 8.68 14.81
C ARG A 66 16.54 7.17 15.08
N ILE A 67 17.26 6.40 14.26
CA ILE A 67 17.37 4.94 14.41
C ILE A 67 18.60 4.61 15.24
N ARG A 68 18.44 3.80 16.30
CA ARG A 68 19.53 3.35 17.17
C ARG A 68 20.56 2.56 16.38
N LEU A 69 21.84 2.66 16.74
CA LEU A 69 22.94 2.00 16.03
C LEU A 69 22.74 0.48 15.87
N LYS A 70 22.21 -0.21 16.89
CA LYS A 70 21.89 -1.64 16.84
C LYS A 70 20.84 -1.94 15.76
N THR A 71 19.79 -1.14 15.71
CA THR A 71 18.70 -1.24 14.73
C THR A 71 19.20 -0.93 13.32
N ARG A 72 20.07 0.08 13.15
CA ARG A 72 20.73 0.38 11.86
C ARG A 72 21.53 -0.80 11.33
N LYS A 73 22.40 -1.41 12.16
CA LYS A 73 23.20 -2.58 11.76
C LYS A 73 22.32 -3.76 11.34
N ARG A 74 21.24 -3.99 12.08
CA ARG A 74 20.26 -5.04 11.75
C ARG A 74 19.53 -4.75 10.45
N LEU A 75 19.00 -3.53 10.30
CA LEU A 75 18.30 -3.08 9.10
C LEU A 75 19.18 -3.18 7.85
N LEU A 76 20.45 -2.77 7.94
CA LEU A 76 21.44 -2.90 6.87
C LEU A 76 21.57 -4.35 6.41
N LYS A 77 21.73 -5.29 7.35
CA LYS A 77 21.83 -6.73 7.05
C LYS A 77 20.57 -7.24 6.34
N ILE A 78 19.39 -6.88 6.85
CA ILE A 78 18.11 -7.30 6.28
C ILE A 78 17.94 -6.76 4.86
N LEU A 79 18.14 -5.45 4.64
CA LEU A 79 17.96 -4.83 3.33
C LEU A 79 18.95 -5.38 2.30
N LYS A 80 20.22 -5.52 2.66
CA LYS A 80 21.22 -6.15 1.79
C LYS A 80 20.84 -7.57 1.39
N ALA A 81 20.23 -8.33 2.31
CA ALA A 81 19.73 -9.68 2.02
C ALA A 81 18.50 -9.65 1.11
N ILE A 82 17.54 -8.74 1.34
CA ILE A 82 16.33 -8.59 0.52
C ILE A 82 16.67 -8.33 -0.95
N TYR A 83 17.57 -7.40 -1.23
CA TYR A 83 17.91 -7.05 -2.62
C TYR A 83 18.64 -8.15 -3.38
N ARG A 84 19.20 -9.15 -2.68
CA ARG A 84 19.86 -10.32 -3.28
C ARG A 84 18.91 -11.51 -3.43
N GLN A 85 17.64 -11.38 -3.07
CA GLN A 85 16.65 -12.45 -3.21
C GLN A 85 15.86 -12.33 -4.52
N PRO A 86 15.61 -13.45 -5.23
CA PRO A 86 14.71 -13.46 -6.40
C PRO A 86 13.29 -12.99 -6.07
N THR A 87 12.86 -13.17 -4.82
CA THR A 87 11.54 -12.77 -4.29
C THR A 87 11.48 -11.30 -3.86
N PHE A 88 12.48 -10.48 -4.20
CA PHE A 88 12.56 -9.06 -3.85
C PHE A 88 11.26 -8.27 -4.07
N GLN A 89 10.61 -8.42 -5.24
CA GLN A 89 9.36 -7.70 -5.54
C GLN A 89 8.23 -8.15 -4.63
N GLN A 90 8.15 -9.45 -4.33
CA GLN A 90 7.17 -10.01 -3.41
C GLN A 90 7.37 -9.46 -2.00
N ILE A 91 8.62 -9.41 -1.52
CA ILE A 91 8.95 -8.84 -0.20
C ILE A 91 8.56 -7.36 -0.14
N ARG A 92 8.83 -6.58 -1.20
CA ARG A 92 8.48 -5.15 -1.24
C ARG A 92 6.99 -4.90 -1.18
N SER A 93 6.20 -5.67 -1.93
CA SER A 93 4.74 -5.57 -1.90
C SER A 93 4.18 -6.04 -0.56
N ALA A 94 4.60 -7.22 -0.09
CA ALA A 94 4.15 -7.78 1.19
C ALA A 94 4.51 -6.89 2.38
N PHE A 95 5.66 -6.22 2.37
CA PHE A 95 6.00 -5.26 3.41
C PHE A 95 5.06 -4.05 3.42
N LEU A 96 4.65 -3.54 2.25
CA LEU A 96 3.70 -2.44 2.18
C LEU A 96 2.34 -2.86 2.74
N GLU A 97 1.81 -3.99 2.27
CA GLU A 97 0.54 -4.55 2.72
C GLU A 97 0.54 -4.79 4.24
N ALA A 98 1.61 -5.39 4.77
CA ALA A 98 1.75 -5.63 6.21
C ALA A 98 1.80 -4.32 7.03
N ILE A 99 2.37 -3.24 6.49
CA ILE A 99 2.32 -1.91 7.12
C ILE A 99 0.88 -1.37 7.12
N ILE A 100 0.15 -1.53 6.02
CA ILE A 100 -1.25 -1.11 5.94
C ILE A 100 -2.10 -1.89 6.94
N GLU A 101 -1.99 -3.22 6.99
CA GLU A 101 -2.71 -4.04 7.95
C GLU A 101 -2.38 -3.69 9.41
N GLN A 102 -1.11 -3.44 9.71
CA GLN A 102 -0.66 -3.19 11.08
C GLN A 102 -1.08 -1.81 11.61
N TYR A 103 -1.08 -0.80 10.74
CA TYR A 103 -1.26 0.60 11.15
C TYR A 103 -2.57 1.22 10.67
N GLY A 104 -3.28 0.60 9.73
CA GLY A 104 -4.55 1.07 9.23
C GLY A 104 -5.70 0.91 10.24
N PRO A 105 -6.90 1.45 9.95
CA PRO A 105 -7.24 2.39 8.89
C PRO A 105 -6.35 3.64 8.90
N ILE A 106 -6.07 4.19 7.72
CA ILE A 106 -5.29 5.41 7.54
C ILE A 106 -6.20 6.63 7.62
N HIS A 107 -7.43 6.50 7.11
CA HIS A 107 -8.38 7.61 7.18
C HIS A 107 -8.83 7.82 8.64
N PRO A 108 -8.68 9.03 9.20
CA PRO A 108 -8.74 9.25 10.66
C PRO A 108 -10.12 9.02 11.28
N THR A 109 -11.18 9.01 10.47
CA THR A 109 -12.57 8.81 10.93
C THR A 109 -13.04 7.37 10.80
N ILE A 110 -12.21 6.46 10.28
CA ILE A 110 -12.59 5.07 10.04
C ILE A 110 -12.15 4.23 11.22
N SER A 111 -13.12 3.58 11.84
CA SER A 111 -12.91 2.48 12.78
C SER A 111 -13.12 1.14 12.07
N TYR A 112 -12.67 0.06 12.70
CA TYR A 112 -12.80 -1.28 12.14
C TYR A 112 -12.91 -2.32 13.26
N LYS A 113 -13.58 -3.43 12.93
CA LYS A 113 -13.59 -4.66 13.73
C LYS A 113 -12.87 -5.79 13.00
N GLU A 114 -13.05 -5.85 11.68
CA GLU A 114 -12.52 -6.88 10.81
C GLU A 114 -11.56 -6.29 9.77
N ILE A 115 -10.53 -7.06 9.43
CA ILE A 115 -9.60 -6.77 8.33
C ILE A 115 -9.69 -7.93 7.34
N TYR A 116 -10.05 -7.64 6.11
CA TYR A 116 -10.09 -8.63 5.03
C TYR A 116 -8.96 -8.40 4.02
N ARG A 117 -8.31 -9.50 3.60
CA ARG A 117 -7.21 -9.50 2.61
C ARG A 117 -7.67 -10.01 1.26
N GLU A 118 -7.51 -9.16 0.24
CA GLU A 118 -8.01 -9.47 -1.11
C GLU A 118 -9.44 -10.08 -1.08
N PRO A 119 -10.43 -9.48 -0.40
CA PRO A 119 -11.76 -10.06 -0.36
C PRO A 119 -12.47 -9.91 -1.71
N LEU A 120 -13.27 -10.91 -2.05
CA LEU A 120 -14.43 -10.71 -2.89
C LEU A 120 -15.59 -10.27 -1.99
N ILE A 121 -16.34 -9.25 -2.41
CA ILE A 121 -17.42 -8.67 -1.62
C ILE A 121 -18.73 -8.99 -2.34
N TYR A 122 -19.73 -9.45 -1.59
CA TYR A 122 -21.03 -9.84 -2.11
C TYR A 122 -22.16 -9.17 -1.33
N ASP A 123 -23.25 -8.85 -2.03
CA ASP A 123 -24.56 -8.49 -1.49
C ASP A 123 -25.61 -9.42 -2.09
N ASP A 124 -26.42 -10.05 -1.24
CA ASP A 124 -27.42 -11.05 -1.63
C ASP A 124 -26.87 -12.15 -2.58
N GLY A 125 -25.64 -12.60 -2.32
CA GLY A 125 -24.96 -13.62 -3.12
C GLY A 125 -24.38 -13.11 -4.46
N GLU A 126 -24.59 -11.85 -4.81
CA GLU A 126 -24.08 -11.22 -6.03
C GLU A 126 -22.80 -10.40 -5.73
N MET A 127 -21.78 -10.57 -6.57
CA MET A 127 -20.50 -9.89 -6.37
C MET A 127 -20.61 -8.40 -6.72
N ILE A 128 -20.27 -7.54 -5.76
CA ILE A 128 -20.32 -6.09 -5.95
C ILE A 128 -19.06 -5.59 -6.68
N GLY A 129 -19.22 -4.54 -7.51
CA GLY A 129 -18.15 -3.99 -8.35
C GLY A 129 -18.04 -4.60 -9.75
N GLY A 130 -18.76 -5.69 -10.04
CA GLY A 130 -18.98 -6.21 -11.41
C GLY A 130 -17.78 -6.88 -12.09
N TYR A 131 -16.68 -7.10 -11.36
CA TYR A 131 -15.50 -7.79 -11.85
C TYR A 131 -14.94 -8.69 -10.76
N GLU A 132 -14.40 -9.85 -11.13
CA GLU A 132 -13.53 -10.64 -10.25
C GLU A 132 -12.21 -9.90 -10.02
N CYS A 133 -12.26 -8.91 -9.14
CA CYS A 133 -11.20 -8.01 -8.71
C CYS A 133 -11.36 -7.80 -7.21
N ARG A 134 -10.26 -7.52 -6.53
CA ARG A 134 -10.18 -7.50 -5.06
C ARG A 134 -9.32 -6.33 -4.64
N MET A 135 -9.69 -5.64 -3.57
CA MET A 135 -8.81 -4.65 -2.91
C MET A 135 -7.79 -5.36 -2.04
N ASP A 136 -6.54 -4.92 -2.02
CA ASP A 136 -5.49 -5.60 -1.25
C ASP A 136 -5.86 -5.73 0.25
N VAL A 137 -6.36 -4.65 0.86
CA VAL A 137 -6.83 -4.63 2.26
C VAL A 137 -8.16 -3.89 2.39
N VAL A 138 -9.11 -4.45 3.15
CA VAL A 138 -10.39 -3.81 3.51
C VAL A 138 -10.56 -3.79 5.03
N PHE A 139 -10.76 -2.60 5.58
CA PHE A 139 -11.10 -2.35 6.98
C PHE A 139 -12.60 -2.14 7.09
N HIS A 140 -13.25 -3.00 7.86
CA HIS A 140 -14.71 -3.02 7.97
C HIS A 140 -15.15 -3.10 9.43
N GLU A 141 -16.18 -2.35 9.79
CA GLU A 141 -16.81 -2.43 11.11
C GLU A 141 -18.23 -2.98 11.04
N GLN A 142 -19.05 -2.38 10.17
CA GLN A 142 -20.44 -2.72 9.92
C GLN A 142 -20.90 -1.99 8.65
N ASP A 143 -21.98 -2.47 8.04
CA ASP A 143 -22.38 -2.05 6.68
C ASP A 143 -22.91 -0.61 6.60
N ASP A 144 -23.35 -0.02 7.72
CA ASP A 144 -23.85 1.35 7.82
C ASP A 144 -22.78 2.35 8.29
N VAL A 145 -21.50 1.94 8.33
CA VAL A 145 -20.34 2.79 8.63
C VAL A 145 -19.39 2.79 7.43
N PRO A 146 -18.75 3.93 7.09
CA PRO A 146 -17.78 3.95 5.99
C PRO A 146 -16.65 2.93 6.23
N MET A 147 -16.40 2.08 5.24
CA MET A 147 -15.25 1.18 5.22
C MET A 147 -14.07 1.83 4.48
N GLU A 148 -12.85 1.48 4.86
CA GLU A 148 -11.65 1.88 4.13
C GLU A 148 -11.09 0.71 3.33
N MET A 149 -10.87 0.92 2.05
CA MET A 149 -10.27 -0.07 1.16
C MET A 149 -8.99 0.48 0.54
N VAL A 150 -7.90 -0.26 0.70
CA VAL A 150 -6.58 0.18 0.29
C VAL A 150 -6.00 -0.79 -0.73
N GLU A 151 -5.60 -0.24 -1.87
CA GLU A 151 -4.80 -0.93 -2.87
C GLU A 151 -3.32 -0.57 -2.69
N CYS A 152 -2.48 -1.56 -2.49
CA CYS A 152 -1.05 -1.42 -2.33
C CYS A 152 -0.31 -1.52 -3.68
N LYS A 153 0.50 -0.52 -3.99
CA LYS A 153 1.37 -0.51 -5.17
C LYS A 153 2.74 0.01 -4.78
N ALA A 154 3.74 -0.88 -4.67
CA ALA A 154 5.11 -0.49 -4.33
C ALA A 154 5.67 0.63 -5.23
N ASN A 155 5.24 0.67 -6.50
CA ASN A 155 5.46 1.78 -7.41
C ASN A 155 4.14 2.18 -8.09
N ILE A 156 3.48 3.25 -7.66
CA ILE A 156 2.16 3.64 -8.19
C ILE A 156 2.18 3.99 -9.68
N GLU A 157 3.31 4.50 -10.18
CA GLU A 157 3.53 4.82 -11.61
C GLU A 157 3.48 3.58 -12.51
N SER A 158 3.70 2.39 -11.93
CA SER A 158 3.53 1.13 -12.65
C SER A 158 2.07 0.78 -12.89
N PHE A 159 1.14 1.47 -12.24
CA PHE A 159 -0.30 1.24 -12.32
C PHE A 159 -1.01 2.46 -12.93
N LEU A 160 -0.80 3.66 -12.37
CA LEU A 160 -1.37 4.91 -12.83
C LEU A 160 -0.33 5.72 -13.61
N SER A 161 -0.79 6.49 -14.60
CA SER A 161 0.08 7.34 -15.41
C SER A 161 -0.25 8.81 -15.15
N ALA A 162 0.77 9.66 -15.13
CA ALA A 162 0.60 11.10 -15.03
C ALA A 162 0.01 11.73 -16.30
N THR A 163 0.11 11.06 -17.45
CA THR A 163 -0.23 11.65 -18.76
C THR A 163 -1.17 10.80 -19.59
N SER A 164 -1.32 9.51 -19.29
CA SER A 164 -2.16 8.64 -20.12
C SER A 164 -3.63 8.95 -19.89
N VAL A 165 -4.36 8.98 -21.00
CA VAL A 165 -5.82 9.01 -20.98
C VAL A 165 -6.31 7.67 -20.43
N TRP A 166 -7.32 7.71 -19.58
CA TRP A 166 -7.98 6.56 -18.97
C TRP A 166 -8.18 5.36 -19.93
N ASN A 167 -8.74 5.62 -21.12
CA ASN A 167 -9.06 4.61 -22.13
C ASN A 167 -7.84 3.96 -22.81
N GLN A 168 -6.63 4.45 -22.54
CA GLN A 168 -5.38 3.94 -23.13
C GLN A 168 -4.58 3.08 -22.14
N MET A 169 -5.10 2.85 -20.92
CA MET A 169 -4.47 1.98 -19.95
C MET A 169 -4.49 0.51 -20.39
N LYS A 170 -3.51 -0.28 -19.94
CA LYS A 170 -3.53 -1.74 -20.11
C LYS A 170 -4.83 -2.31 -19.54
N GLN A 171 -5.43 -3.28 -20.24
CA GLN A 171 -6.74 -3.85 -19.91
C GLN A 171 -6.89 -4.29 -18.46
N ASN A 172 -5.87 -4.92 -17.87
CA ASN A 172 -5.92 -5.37 -16.48
C ASN A 172 -6.02 -4.20 -15.48
N ARG A 173 -5.34 -3.09 -15.75
CA ARG A 173 -5.40 -1.88 -14.91
C ARG A 173 -6.73 -1.17 -15.07
N LEU A 174 -7.22 -1.10 -16.31
CA LEU A 174 -8.54 -0.56 -16.61
C LEU A 174 -9.65 -1.36 -15.92
N LYS A 175 -9.58 -2.70 -15.96
CA LYS A 175 -10.51 -3.59 -15.23
C LYS A 175 -10.52 -3.30 -13.73
N LYS A 176 -9.34 -3.20 -13.12
CA LYS A 176 -9.20 -2.92 -11.68
C LYS A 176 -9.75 -1.55 -11.31
N MET A 177 -9.53 -0.53 -12.13
CA MET A 177 -10.06 0.79 -11.85
C MET A 177 -11.58 0.86 -12.08
N HIS A 178 -12.13 0.22 -13.12
CA HIS A 178 -13.58 0.08 -13.27
C HIS A 178 -14.22 -0.63 -12.06
N TYR A 179 -13.57 -1.69 -11.56
CA TYR A 179 -13.99 -2.34 -10.33
C TYR A 179 -14.06 -1.36 -9.15
N MET A 180 -13.01 -0.57 -8.91
CA MET A 180 -13.00 0.41 -7.81
C MET A 180 -14.11 1.47 -7.96
N ILE A 181 -14.36 1.94 -9.18
CA ILE A 181 -15.42 2.92 -9.46
C ILE A 181 -16.81 2.33 -9.24
N ASN A 182 -17.06 1.13 -9.77
CA ASN A 182 -18.34 0.45 -9.62
C ASN A 182 -18.61 0.10 -8.15
N LEU A 183 -17.57 -0.32 -7.43
CA LEU A 183 -17.64 -0.62 -6.00
C LEU A 183 -17.97 0.63 -5.18
N HIS A 184 -17.28 1.75 -5.43
CA HIS A 184 -17.57 3.04 -4.79
C HIS A 184 -19.00 3.48 -5.05
N LYS A 185 -19.42 3.45 -6.32
CA LYS A 185 -20.78 3.84 -6.73
C LYS A 185 -21.83 2.99 -6.01
N TYR A 186 -21.68 1.67 -6.04
CA TYR A 186 -22.62 0.74 -5.43
C TYR A 186 -22.74 0.95 -3.92
N LEU A 187 -21.61 0.99 -3.20
CA LEU A 187 -21.61 1.18 -1.75
C LEU A 187 -22.16 2.55 -1.36
N ARG A 188 -21.88 3.60 -2.12
CA ARG A 188 -22.46 4.92 -1.90
C ARG A 188 -23.98 4.95 -2.10
N GLU A 189 -24.50 4.22 -3.09
CA GLU A 189 -25.93 4.21 -3.43
C GLU A 189 -26.75 3.29 -2.51
N CYS A 190 -26.18 2.16 -2.09
CA CYS A 190 -26.90 1.11 -1.35
C CYS A 190 -26.57 1.06 0.15
N TYR A 191 -25.42 1.62 0.55
CA TYR A 191 -24.88 1.55 1.92
C TYR A 191 -24.36 2.93 2.34
N VAL A 192 -23.06 3.02 2.66
CA VAL A 192 -22.36 4.24 2.99
C VAL A 192 -21.15 4.40 2.07
N GLU A 193 -20.86 5.66 1.71
CA GLU A 193 -19.73 5.98 0.84
C GLU A 193 -18.41 5.46 1.43
N PRO A 194 -17.69 4.57 0.72
CA PRO A 194 -16.43 4.02 1.20
C PRO A 194 -15.27 4.98 0.95
N VAL A 195 -14.21 4.84 1.75
CA VAL A 195 -12.92 5.49 1.47
C VAL A 195 -12.07 4.53 0.65
N LEU A 196 -11.79 4.88 -0.60
CA LEU A 196 -10.89 4.10 -1.47
C LEU A 196 -9.54 4.80 -1.60
N GLY A 197 -8.44 4.08 -1.45
CA GLY A 197 -7.10 4.66 -1.54
C GLY A 197 -6.05 3.75 -2.17
N PHE A 198 -4.99 4.38 -2.70
CA PHE A 198 -3.76 3.71 -3.08
C PHE A 198 -2.66 3.99 -2.06
N ALA A 199 -2.05 2.95 -1.50
CA ALA A 199 -0.83 3.04 -0.71
C ALA A 199 0.40 2.73 -1.56
N PHE A 200 1.47 3.52 -1.43
CA PHE A 200 2.69 3.37 -2.25
C PHE A 200 3.92 4.06 -1.65
N TYR A 201 5.12 3.65 -2.10
CA TYR A 201 6.39 4.21 -1.60
C TYR A 201 6.82 5.53 -2.26
N ASN A 202 6.29 5.84 -3.45
CA ASN A 202 6.62 7.07 -4.18
C ASN A 202 6.30 8.32 -3.36
N GLU A 203 7.16 9.34 -3.42
CA GLU A 203 6.91 10.64 -2.78
C GLU A 203 6.31 11.67 -3.75
N ASN A 204 6.85 11.77 -4.97
CA ASN A 204 6.48 12.79 -5.94
C ASN A 204 5.40 12.30 -6.91
N CYS A 205 4.15 12.26 -6.45
CA CYS A 205 3.01 11.75 -7.23
C CYS A 205 1.96 12.82 -7.58
N GLN A 206 2.30 14.11 -7.46
CA GLN A 206 1.34 15.20 -7.61
C GLN A 206 0.68 15.23 -8.99
N LEU A 207 1.45 15.17 -10.07
CA LEU A 207 0.91 15.13 -11.44
C LEU A 207 0.00 13.92 -11.68
N LEU A 208 0.33 12.79 -11.04
CA LEU A 208 -0.46 11.57 -11.14
C LEU A 208 -1.79 11.72 -10.39
N LYS A 209 -1.76 12.35 -9.20
CA LYS A 209 -2.96 12.69 -8.44
C LYS A 209 -3.85 13.67 -9.21
N GLU A 210 -3.28 14.74 -9.77
CA GLU A 210 -3.99 15.70 -10.62
C GLU A 210 -4.64 15.01 -11.81
N ASN A 211 -3.92 14.13 -12.51
CA ASN A 211 -4.49 13.39 -13.64
C ASN A 211 -5.69 12.50 -13.21
N VAL A 212 -5.60 11.82 -12.07
CA VAL A 212 -6.72 10.97 -11.58
C VAL A 212 -7.90 11.81 -11.09
N HIS A 213 -7.65 12.92 -10.40
CA HIS A 213 -8.70 13.74 -9.80
C HIS A 213 -9.38 14.66 -10.81
N GLU A 214 -8.60 15.32 -11.66
CA GLU A 214 -9.08 16.37 -12.55
C GLU A 214 -9.38 15.82 -13.95
N ASN A 215 -8.43 15.09 -14.56
CA ASN A 215 -8.61 14.63 -15.94
C ASN A 215 -9.49 13.38 -16.03
N TRP A 216 -9.34 12.43 -15.10
CA TRP A 216 -10.16 11.22 -15.09
C TRP A 216 -11.45 11.39 -14.29
N GLY A 217 -11.54 12.42 -13.42
CA GLY A 217 -12.75 12.74 -12.67
C GLY A 217 -13.01 11.82 -11.49
N PHE A 218 -11.97 11.28 -10.84
CA PHE A 218 -12.10 10.40 -9.66
C PHE A 218 -11.53 11.03 -8.37
N PRO A 219 -12.09 12.17 -7.91
CA PRO A 219 -11.56 12.90 -6.74
C PRO A 219 -11.72 12.14 -5.41
N PHE A 220 -12.57 11.11 -5.38
CA PHE A 220 -12.78 10.25 -4.20
C PHE A 220 -11.59 9.33 -3.92
N ILE A 221 -10.73 9.04 -4.92
CA ILE A 221 -9.56 8.16 -4.74
C ILE A 221 -8.49 8.85 -3.90
N ARG A 222 -8.14 8.28 -2.76
CA ARG A 222 -7.08 8.77 -1.88
C ARG A 222 -5.71 8.26 -2.29
N PHE A 223 -4.69 9.03 -1.94
CA PHE A 223 -3.27 8.74 -2.22
C PHE A 223 -2.50 8.73 -0.91
N TYR A 224 -2.09 7.55 -0.46
CA TYR A 224 -1.32 7.33 0.75
C TYR A 224 0.15 7.10 0.39
N SER A 225 0.84 8.19 0.10
CA SER A 225 2.28 8.18 -0.19
C SER A 225 3.09 7.78 1.05
N ARG A 226 4.37 7.45 0.87
CA ARG A 226 5.27 7.14 2.01
C ARG A 226 5.27 8.21 3.10
N ARG A 227 5.04 9.48 2.75
CA ARG A 227 5.02 10.58 3.72
C ARG A 227 3.78 10.50 4.60
N ILE A 228 2.62 10.31 3.99
CA ILE A 228 1.34 10.17 4.69
C ILE A 228 1.36 8.93 5.58
N LEU A 229 1.83 7.80 5.03
CA LEU A 229 1.97 6.56 5.80
C LEU A 229 2.90 6.73 7.00
N TYR A 230 4.05 7.39 6.83
CA TYR A 230 4.98 7.64 7.93
C TYR A 230 4.38 8.54 9.01
N GLN A 231 3.68 9.62 8.62
CA GLN A 231 2.99 10.50 9.57
C GLN A 231 1.96 9.72 10.39
N HIS A 232 1.15 8.90 9.72
CA HIS A 232 0.16 8.04 10.37
C HIS A 232 0.77 7.02 11.34
N ILE A 233 1.86 6.35 10.94
CA ILE A 233 2.58 5.41 11.81
C ILE A 233 3.08 6.11 13.08
N CYS A 234 3.63 7.33 12.96
CA CYS A 234 4.11 8.11 14.10
C CYS A 234 2.99 8.59 15.04
N GLU A 235 1.74 8.68 14.58
CA GLU A 235 0.60 9.07 15.42
C GLU A 235 0.04 7.88 16.22
N LYS A 236 0.38 6.65 15.82
CA LYS A 236 -0.08 5.40 16.45
C LYS A 236 0.89 4.84 17.50
N GLU A 237 2.11 5.39 17.60
CA GLU A 237 3.19 4.96 18.51
C GLU A 237 3.60 6.10 19.46
#